data_AF-A0A6P6E5Z9-F1
#
_entry.id   AF-A0A6P6E5Z9-F1
#
_cell.length_a   1.000
_cell.length_b   1.000
_cell.length_c   1.000
_cell.angle_alpha   90.00
_cell.angle_beta   90.00
_cell.angle_gamma   90.00
#
_symmetry.space_group_name_H-M   'P 1'
#
loop_
_entity.id
_entity.type
_entity.pdbx_description
1 polymer ?
#
loop_
_entity_poly.entity_id
_entity_poly.type
_entity_poly.pdbx_seq_one_letter_code
_entity_poly.pdbx_strand_id
1 'polypeptide(L)'
;MAVRPERGPRSSEEGAWFEILPGAAIMGMCLVILRVATVYIHQFSNSSKEKRIAHFPYLWSSMERDRHISGVSHYYVSKGLENID
;
A
#
# COMPACT_ATOMS: atom_id res chain seq x y z
N MET A 1 -3.26 -57.39 -35.72
CA MET A 1 -2.19 -56.49 -35.26
C MET A 1 -2.62 -55.06 -35.54
N ALA A 2 -2.92 -54.27 -34.51
CA ALA A 2 -3.31 -52.86 -34.69
C ALA A 2 -2.07 -51.98 -34.45
N VAL A 3 -1.67 -51.24 -35.49
CA VAL A 3 -0.56 -50.29 -35.44
C VAL A 3 -1.00 -49.07 -34.62
N ARG A 4 -0.28 -48.79 -33.52
CA ARG A 4 -0.47 -47.56 -32.74
C ARG A 4 0.13 -46.37 -33.50
N PRO A 5 -0.53 -45.20 -33.53
CA PRO A 5 0.06 -44.02 -34.15
C PRO A 5 1.19 -43.47 -33.27
N GLU A 6 2.35 -43.30 -33.89
CA GLU A 6 3.51 -42.60 -33.32
C GLU A 6 3.09 -41.16 -32.95
N ARG A 7 3.10 -40.86 -31.64
CA ARG A 7 2.89 -39.49 -31.14
C ARG A 7 4.16 -38.70 -31.46
N GLY A 8 4.08 -37.84 -32.47
CA GLY A 8 5.12 -36.86 -32.79
C GLY A 8 5.48 -35.98 -31.58
N PRO A 9 6.66 -35.34 -31.60
CA PRO A 9 7.16 -34.57 -30.47
C PRO A 9 6.16 -33.46 -30.11
N ARG A 10 5.66 -33.49 -28.86
CA ARG A 10 4.84 -32.42 -28.31
C ARG A 10 5.71 -31.18 -28.23
N SER A 11 5.30 -30.11 -28.93
CA SER A 11 5.78 -28.73 -28.83
C SER A 11 5.51 -28.13 -27.42
N SER A 12 5.98 -28.83 -26.38
CA SER A 12 5.60 -28.61 -24.97
C SER A 12 6.37 -27.50 -24.26
N GLU A 13 7.15 -26.69 -24.99
CA GLU A 13 7.91 -25.58 -24.42
C GLU A 13 7.05 -24.32 -24.18
N GLU A 14 5.89 -24.21 -24.84
CA GLU A 14 4.98 -23.07 -24.72
C GLU A 14 4.23 -23.02 -23.37
N GLY A 15 4.18 -24.14 -22.62
CA GLY A 15 3.40 -24.28 -21.39
C GLY A 15 4.17 -24.07 -20.09
N ALA A 16 5.50 -24.24 -20.11
CA ALA A 16 6.34 -24.22 -18.90
C ALA A 16 6.44 -22.82 -18.25
N TRP A 17 6.36 -21.76 -19.06
CA TRP A 17 6.39 -20.38 -18.56
C TRP A 17 5.11 -19.97 -17.82
N PHE A 18 3.97 -20.62 -18.08
CA PHE A 18 2.72 -20.26 -17.42
C PHE A 18 2.63 -20.75 -15.98
N GLU A 19 3.46 -21.73 -15.60
CA GLU A 19 3.48 -22.34 -14.27
C GLU A 19 3.99 -21.39 -13.18
N ILE A 20 4.75 -20.34 -13.55
CA ILE A 20 5.23 -19.30 -12.63
C ILE A 20 4.15 -18.22 -12.34
N LEU A 21 3.17 -18.05 -13.23
CA LEU A 21 2.18 -16.98 -13.15
C LEU A 21 1.31 -17.07 -11.89
N PRO A 22 0.82 -18.24 -11.45
CA PRO A 22 0.06 -18.35 -10.20
C PRO A 22 0.88 -17.92 -8.98
N GLY A 23 2.16 -18.29 -8.92
CA GLY A 23 3.07 -17.88 -7.84
C GLY A 23 3.29 -16.37 -7.82
N ALA A 24 3.56 -15.78 -8.99
CA ALA A 24 3.72 -14.33 -9.12
C ALA A 24 2.42 -13.57 -8.79
N ALA A 25 1.26 -14.11 -9.16
CA ALA A 25 -0.04 -13.51 -8.89
C ALA A 25 -0.35 -13.48 -7.39
N ILE A 26 -0.08 -14.58 -6.65
CA ILE A 26 -0.28 -14.63 -5.20
C ILE A 26 0.68 -13.65 -4.50
N MET A 27 1.96 -13.64 -4.88
CA MET A 27 2.93 -12.71 -4.31
C MET A 27 2.54 -11.25 -4.58
N GLY A 28 2.13 -10.93 -5.82
CA GLY A 28 1.64 -9.61 -6.19
C GLY A 28 0.40 -9.20 -5.40
N MET A 29 -0.57 -10.11 -5.25
CA MET A 29 -1.79 -9.87 -4.49
C MET A 29 -1.50 -9.56 -3.02
N CYS A 30 -0.62 -10.33 -2.38
CA CYS A 30 -0.21 -10.08 -1.00
C CYS A 30 0.43 -8.70 -0.81
N LEU A 31 1.32 -8.29 -1.73
CA LEU A 31 1.95 -6.97 -1.69
C LEU A 31 0.94 -5.83 -1.92
N VAL A 32 -0.02 -6.02 -2.83
CA VAL A 32 -1.09 -5.05 -3.08
C VAL A 32 -1.98 -4.90 -1.85
N ILE A 33 -2.39 -6.02 -1.22
CA ILE A 33 -3.21 -5.99 -0.01
C ILE A 33 -2.50 -5.20 1.10
N LEU A 34 -1.21 -5.47 1.33
CA LEU A 34 -0.44 -4.74 2.32
C LEU A 34 -0.37 -3.24 2.00
N ARG A 35 -0.13 -2.87 0.74
CA ARG A 35 -0.07 -1.46 0.30
C ARG A 35 -1.40 -0.74 0.48
N VAL A 36 -2.51 -1.38 0.12
CA VAL A 36 -3.84 -0.80 0.24
C VAL A 36 -4.21 -0.65 1.71
N ALA A 37 -3.94 -1.66 2.53
CA ALA A 37 -4.20 -1.62 3.97
C ALA A 37 -3.47 -0.45 4.66
N THR A 38 -2.19 -0.21 4.35
CA THR A 38 -1.43 0.89 4.98
C THR A 38 -1.97 2.26 4.59
N VAL A 39 -2.41 2.47 3.34
CA VAL A 39 -3.05 3.72 2.91
C VAL A 39 -4.34 3.96 3.70
N TYR A 40 -5.20 2.96 3.83
CA TYR A 40 -6.44 3.08 4.62
C TYR A 40 -6.18 3.36 6.10
N ILE A 41 -5.21 2.67 6.72
CA ILE A 41 -4.84 2.90 8.12
C ILE A 41 -4.29 4.33 8.30
N HIS A 42 -3.46 4.80 7.38
CA HIS A 42 -2.93 6.16 7.41
C HIS A 42 -4.03 7.21 7.27
N GLN A 43 -4.97 7.00 6.35
CA GLN A 43 -6.11 7.89 6.17
C GLN A 43 -7.00 7.91 7.42
N PHE A 44 -7.32 6.75 7.97
CA PHE A 44 -8.15 6.65 9.18
C PHE A 44 -7.51 7.35 10.39
N SER A 45 -6.21 7.11 10.61
CA SER A 45 -5.51 7.61 11.80
C SER A 45 -5.22 9.11 11.76
N ASN A 46 -5.23 9.74 10.58
CA ASN A 46 -4.88 11.15 10.38
C ASN A 46 -6.08 11.99 9.93
N SER A 47 -7.31 11.62 10.33
CA SER A 47 -8.54 12.35 10.00
C SER A 47 -8.74 12.53 8.48
N SER A 48 -8.49 11.46 7.72
CA SER A 48 -8.52 11.42 6.26
C SER A 48 -7.53 12.35 5.54
N LYS A 49 -6.55 12.88 6.26
CA LYS A 49 -5.46 13.66 5.68
C LYS A 49 -4.23 12.77 5.50
N GLU A 50 -3.33 13.19 4.63
CA GLU A 50 -2.05 12.50 4.47
C GLU A 50 -1.22 12.59 5.75
N LYS A 51 -0.58 11.48 6.13
CA LYS A 51 0.27 11.44 7.32
C LYS A 51 1.46 12.37 7.13
N ARG A 52 1.64 13.33 8.04
CA ARG A 52 2.82 14.21 8.02
C ARG A 52 4.08 13.42 8.40
N ILE A 53 5.15 13.58 7.62
CA ILE A 53 6.45 12.94 7.85
C ILE A 53 7.47 14.01 8.20
N ALA A 54 7.92 14.02 9.45
CA ALA A 54 8.93 14.97 9.93
C ALA A 54 10.35 14.46 9.63
N HIS A 55 10.82 14.67 8.40
CA HIS A 55 12.20 14.33 8.02
C HIS A 55 13.24 15.26 8.67
N PHE A 56 12.84 16.49 8.97
CA PHE A 56 13.71 17.53 9.53
C PHE A 56 13.20 17.97 10.91
N PRO A 57 14.08 18.45 11.81
CA PRO A 57 13.69 18.94 13.14
C PRO A 57 12.65 20.06 13.08
N TYR A 58 12.75 20.94 12.08
CA TYR A 58 11.77 22.01 11.87
C TYR A 58 10.35 21.50 11.61
N LEU A 59 10.22 20.42 10.82
CA LEU A 59 8.91 19.78 10.55
C LEU A 59 8.35 19.15 11.83
N TRP A 60 9.22 18.57 12.67
CA TRP A 60 8.82 18.03 13.98
C TRP A 60 8.33 19.14 14.91
N SER A 61 9.09 20.22 15.06
CA SER A 61 8.68 21.38 15.88
C SER A 61 7.35 21.98 15.40
N SER A 62 7.11 21.98 14.08
CA SER A 62 5.84 22.43 13.51
C SER A 62 4.68 21.48 13.83
N MET A 63 4.89 20.16 13.76
CA MET A 63 3.90 19.16 14.17
C MET A 63 3.57 19.23 15.66
N GLU A 64 4.58 19.45 16.49
CA GLU A 64 4.43 19.57 17.94
C GLU A 64 3.65 20.83 18.30
N ARG A 65 3.95 21.96 17.64
CA ARG A 65 3.18 23.18 17.75
C ARG A 65 1.71 22.96 17.39
N ASP A 66 1.44 22.29 16.27
CA ASP A 66 0.07 21.99 15.85
C ASP A 66 -0.65 21.05 16.84
N ARG A 67 0.08 20.09 17.47
CA ARG A 67 -0.44 19.26 18.56
C ARG A 67 -0.88 20.11 19.76
N HIS A 68 -0.09 21.10 20.16
CA HIS A 68 -0.43 22.00 21.26
C HIS A 68 -1.60 22.93 20.92
N ILE A 69 -1.63 23.53 19.72
CA ILE A 69 -2.70 24.43 19.27
C ILE A 69 -4.04 23.68 19.12
N SER A 70 -4.02 22.39 18.80
CA SER A 70 -5.24 21.59 18.60
C SER A 70 -6.17 21.56 19.83
N GLY A 71 -5.63 21.74 21.05
CA GLY A 71 -6.36 21.63 22.32
C GLY A 71 -6.75 20.20 22.72
N VAL A 72 -6.57 19.21 21.83
CA VAL A 72 -6.91 17.80 22.05
C VAL A 72 -5.68 16.88 21.94
N SER A 73 -4.47 17.45 21.91
CA SER A 73 -3.21 16.72 21.76
C SER A 73 -3.12 15.86 20.48
N HIS A 74 -3.85 16.22 19.42
CA HIS A 74 -3.81 15.53 18.13
C HIS A 74 -3.37 16.51 17.01
N TYR A 75 -2.20 16.27 16.42
CA TYR A 75 -1.62 17.18 15.41
C TYR A 75 -2.40 17.25 14.09
N TYR A 76 -3.21 16.24 13.76
CA TYR A 76 -4.00 16.21 12.51
C TYR A 76 -5.30 17.06 12.61
N VAL A 77 -5.67 17.48 13.82
CA VAL A 77 -6.78 18.39 14.09
C VAL A 77 -6.30 19.82 13.82
N SER A 78 -6.59 20.30 12.62
CA SER A 78 -6.24 21.65 12.20
C SER A 78 -7.20 22.67 12.79
N LYS A 79 -6.66 23.79 13.29
CA LYS A 79 -7.40 24.99 13.64
C LYS A 79 -7.18 26.03 12.55
N GLY A 80 -8.25 26.54 11.97
CA GLY A 80 -8.22 27.59 10.97
C GLY A 80 -8.44 28.97 11.58
N LEU A 81 -8.96 29.90 10.77
CA LEU A 81 -9.25 31.27 11.20
C LEU A 81 -10.40 31.32 12.22
N GLU A 82 -11.21 30.27 12.33
CA GLU A 82 -12.28 30.16 13.32
C GLU A 82 -11.77 30.15 14.78
N ASN A 83 -10.46 30.00 14.98
CA ASN A 83 -9.83 30.00 16.29
C ASN A 83 -9.24 31.38 16.69
N ILE A 84 -9.45 32.42 15.87
CA ILE A 84 -8.97 33.79 16.12
C ILE A 84 -10.22 34.68 16.32
N ASP A 85 -10.23 35.43 17.43
CA ASP A 85 -11.27 36.43 17.78
C ASP A 85 -11.11 37.73 16.99
#